data_AF-A0A4Q0M9T2-F1
#
_entry.id   AF-A0A4Q0M9T2-F1
#
_cell.length_a   1.000
_cell.length_b   1.000
_cell.length_c   1.000
_cell.angle_alpha   90.00
_cell.angle_beta   90.00
_cell.angle_gamma   90.00
#
_symmetry.space_group_name_H-M   'P 1'
#
loop_
_entity.id
_entity.type
_entity.pdbx_description
1 polymer ?
#
loop_
_entity_poly.entity_id
_entity_poly.type
_entity_poly.pdbx_seq_one_letter_code
_entity_poly.pdbx_strand_id
1 'polypeptide(L)'
;MFFWFLDLERLLADKAWLPVERALAESRSRFPQLTVGALETLIYISRRQKQIDAGSLTLPKIARDLGVPYSTLARHTDLLGAGVGGREGLGLLKKKGGQGRVYSIEITPAGMHFLSQIYVALRPSQKENLLTFNSDTGSIPDK
;
A
#
# COMPACT_ATOMS: atom_id res chain seq x y z
N MET A 1 -20.19 -9.17 28.82
CA MET A 1 -19.32 -9.18 27.63
C MET A 1 -19.34 -7.77 27.02
N PHE A 2 -18.64 -6.81 27.65
CA PHE A 2 -18.82 -5.37 27.43
C PHE A 2 -17.47 -4.63 27.64
N PHE A 3 -16.48 -4.83 26.75
CA PHE A 3 -15.17 -4.16 26.85
C PHE A 3 -14.47 -3.96 25.48
N TRP A 4 -15.19 -3.79 24.38
CA TRP A 4 -14.60 -3.55 23.03
C TRP A 4 -14.86 -2.15 22.46
N PHE A 5 -15.67 -1.32 23.12
CA PHE A 5 -16.04 0.01 22.59
C PHE A 5 -15.09 1.14 23.05
N LEU A 6 -14.50 1.01 24.24
CA LEU A 6 -13.70 2.09 24.86
C LEU A 6 -12.33 2.31 24.20
N ASP A 7 -11.76 1.30 23.54
CA ASP A 7 -10.48 1.44 22.83
C ASP A 7 -10.64 1.84 21.36
N LEU A 8 -11.82 1.61 20.77
CA LEU A 8 -12.08 1.96 19.37
C LEU A 8 -12.16 3.48 19.19
N GLU A 9 -12.83 4.18 20.11
CA GLU A 9 -12.87 5.65 20.08
C GLU A 9 -11.48 6.25 20.29
N ARG A 10 -10.65 5.64 21.14
CA ARG A 10 -9.26 6.07 21.35
C ARG A 10 -8.37 5.80 20.14
N LEU A 11 -8.54 4.65 19.49
CA LEU A 11 -7.89 4.30 18.22
C LEU A 11 -8.32 5.20 17.05
N LEU A 12 -9.59 5.59 17.00
CA LEU A 12 -10.15 6.45 15.94
C LEU A 12 -9.84 7.94 16.19
N ALA A 13 -9.74 8.37 17.44
CA ALA A 13 -9.35 9.72 17.82
C ALA A 13 -7.84 9.97 17.67
N ASP A 14 -7.04 8.92 17.53
CA ASP A 14 -5.60 9.03 17.37
C ASP A 14 -5.23 9.60 15.99
N LYS A 15 -4.36 10.62 15.99
CA LYS A 15 -3.76 11.20 14.77
C LYS A 15 -2.93 10.17 13.99
N ALA A 16 -2.75 8.96 14.53
CA ALA A 16 -2.17 7.79 13.87
C ALA A 16 -2.78 7.48 12.48
N TRP A 17 -4.04 7.84 12.20
CA TRP A 17 -4.66 7.61 10.89
C TRP A 17 -4.30 8.65 9.83
N LEU A 18 -3.89 9.86 10.24
CA LEU A 18 -3.62 10.96 9.33
C LEU A 18 -2.56 10.61 8.26
N PRO A 19 -1.44 9.92 8.57
CA PRO A 19 -0.50 9.50 7.53
C PRO A 19 -1.10 8.49 6.54
N VAL A 20 -1.98 7.60 7.01
CA VAL A 20 -2.67 6.61 6.16
C VAL A 20 -3.65 7.32 5.22
N GLU A 21 -4.43 8.27 5.74
CA GLU A 21 -5.33 9.10 4.93
C GLU A 21 -4.56 9.89 3.86
N ARG A 22 -3.43 10.50 4.23
CA ARG A 22 -2.54 11.20 3.29
C ARG A 22 -2.01 10.28 2.20
N ALA A 23 -1.56 9.08 2.56
CA ALA A 23 -1.08 8.09 1.61
C ALA A 23 -2.17 7.61 0.64
N LEU A 24 -3.40 7.42 1.13
CA LEU A 24 -4.55 7.07 0.29
C LEU A 24 -4.98 8.23 -0.62
N ALA A 25 -4.96 9.46 -0.10
CA ALA A 25 -5.26 10.67 -0.88
C ALA A 25 -4.24 10.86 -2.01
N GLU A 26 -2.94 10.69 -1.73
CA GLU A 26 -1.86 10.75 -2.73
C GLU A 26 -2.00 9.64 -3.78
N SER A 27 -2.37 8.43 -3.35
CA SER A 27 -2.62 7.32 -4.27
C SER A 27 -3.77 7.62 -5.23
N ARG A 28 -4.86 8.20 -4.70
CA ARG A 28 -6.07 8.50 -5.46
C ARG A 28 -5.93 9.73 -6.36
N SER A 29 -5.16 10.74 -5.95
CA SER A 29 -4.89 11.93 -6.76
C SER A 29 -4.14 11.57 -8.05
N ARG A 30 -3.22 10.61 -7.95
CA ARG A 30 -2.41 10.16 -9.09
C ARG A 30 -3.09 9.08 -9.92
N PHE A 31 -3.75 8.12 -9.28
CA PHE A 31 -4.43 7.00 -9.93
C PHE A 31 -5.84 6.81 -9.34
N PRO A 32 -6.85 7.55 -9.82
CA PRO A 32 -8.22 7.48 -9.29
C PRO A 32 -8.86 6.07 -9.31
N GLN A 33 -8.42 5.23 -10.25
CA GLN A 33 -8.87 3.85 -10.45
C GLN A 33 -8.12 2.82 -9.58
N LEU A 34 -7.09 3.24 -8.84
CA LEU A 34 -6.32 2.35 -7.98
C LEU A 34 -7.12 2.00 -6.72
N THR A 35 -7.42 0.71 -6.54
CA THR A 35 -8.08 0.21 -5.34
C THR A 35 -7.07 -0.06 -4.23
N VAL A 36 -7.53 -0.09 -2.97
CA VAL A 36 -6.68 -0.46 -1.81
C VAL A 36 -6.07 -1.86 -1.99
N GLY A 37 -6.83 -2.83 -2.49
CA GLY A 37 -6.33 -4.18 -2.74
C GLY A 37 -5.27 -4.25 -3.86
N ALA A 38 -5.39 -3.41 -4.90
CA ALA A 38 -4.36 -3.30 -5.93
C ALA A 38 -3.10 -2.60 -5.38
N LEU A 39 -3.26 -1.57 -4.54
CA LEU A 39 -2.15 -0.93 -3.85
C LEU A 39 -1.41 -1.90 -2.92
N GLU A 40 -2.15 -2.68 -2.12
CA GLU A 40 -1.59 -3.74 -1.27
C GLU A 40 -0.82 -4.76 -2.11
N THR A 41 -1.38 -5.18 -3.24
CA THR A 41 -0.70 -6.09 -4.18
C THR A 41 0.63 -5.51 -4.66
N LEU A 42 0.66 -4.23 -5.05
CA LEU A 42 1.87 -3.53 -5.48
C LEU A 42 2.94 -3.49 -4.36
N ILE A 43 2.53 -3.15 -3.14
CA ILE A 43 3.41 -3.12 -1.96
C ILE A 43 3.93 -4.53 -1.63
N TYR A 44 3.09 -5.55 -1.74
CA TYR A 44 3.46 -6.94 -1.47
C TYR A 44 4.54 -7.42 -2.43
N ILE A 45 4.35 -7.17 -3.73
CA ILE A 45 5.27 -7.53 -4.81
C ILE A 45 6.59 -6.78 -4.65
N SER A 46 6.56 -5.46 -4.42
CA SER A 46 7.79 -4.64 -4.30
C SER A 46 8.69 -5.10 -3.15
N ARG A 47 8.11 -5.47 -2.00
CA ARG A 47 8.84 -6.00 -0.85
C ARG A 47 9.44 -7.39 -1.09
N ARG A 48 9.01 -8.10 -2.14
CA ARG A 48 9.38 -9.48 -2.42
C ARG A 48 9.96 -9.70 -3.80
N GLN A 49 10.41 -8.63 -4.47
CA GLN A 49 10.92 -8.70 -5.84
C GLN A 49 12.05 -9.74 -5.98
N LYS A 50 12.97 -9.82 -5.00
CA LYS A 50 14.06 -10.81 -5.00
C LYS A 50 13.55 -12.27 -4.98
N GLN A 51 12.51 -12.56 -4.21
CA GLN A 51 11.91 -13.90 -4.15
C GLN A 51 11.18 -14.25 -5.45
N ILE A 52 10.59 -13.25 -6.12
CA ILE A 52 9.92 -13.39 -7.41
C ILE A 52 10.95 -13.63 -8.51
N ASP A 53 12.03 -12.85 -8.55
CA ASP A 53 13.11 -12.99 -9.52
C ASP A 53 13.80 -14.35 -9.40
N ALA A 54 13.95 -14.87 -8.18
CA ALA A 54 14.47 -16.21 -7.91
C ALA A 54 13.46 -17.35 -8.20
N GLY A 55 12.23 -17.04 -8.61
CA GLY A 55 11.17 -18.03 -8.89
C GLY A 55 10.56 -18.69 -7.64
N SER A 56 11.06 -18.39 -6.44
CA SER A 56 10.59 -18.95 -5.16
C SER A 56 9.19 -18.43 -4.72
N LEU A 57 8.74 -17.34 -5.33
CA LEU A 57 7.43 -16.73 -5.11
C LEU A 57 6.69 -16.58 -6.44
N THR A 58 5.63 -17.36 -6.62
CA THR A 58 4.79 -17.38 -7.83
C THR A 58 3.47 -16.65 -7.60
N LEU A 59 2.79 -16.23 -8.68
CA LEU A 59 1.47 -15.61 -8.60
C LEU A 59 0.43 -16.42 -7.78
N PRO A 60 0.30 -17.75 -7.94
CA PRO A 60 -0.59 -18.54 -7.09
C PRO A 60 -0.25 -18.47 -5.61
N LYS A 61 1.05 -18.39 -5.27
CA LYS A 61 1.50 -18.25 -3.88
C LYS A 61 1.21 -16.84 -3.35
N ILE A 62 1.45 -15.80 -4.15
CA ILE A 62 1.06 -14.42 -3.81
C ILE A 62 -0.45 -14.31 -3.53
N ALA A 63 -1.29 -14.92 -4.37
CA ALA A 63 -2.74 -14.88 -4.20
C ALA A 63 -3.15 -15.52 -2.86
N ARG A 64 -2.55 -16.67 -2.55
CA ARG A 64 -2.74 -17.37 -1.26
C ARG A 64 -2.27 -16.53 -0.08
N ASP A 65 -1.09 -15.92 -0.16
CA ASP A 65 -0.51 -15.13 0.92
C ASP A 65 -1.34 -13.87 1.22
N LEU A 66 -1.92 -13.26 0.18
CA LEU A 66 -2.83 -12.11 0.30
C LEU A 66 -4.27 -12.52 0.66
N GLY A 67 -4.58 -13.82 0.70
CA GLY A 67 -5.95 -14.30 0.96
C GLY A 67 -6.97 -13.94 -0.12
N VAL A 68 -6.53 -13.70 -1.36
CA VAL A 68 -7.41 -13.31 -2.48
C VAL A 68 -7.50 -14.41 -3.54
N PRO A 69 -8.64 -14.52 -4.27
CA PRO A 69 -8.73 -15.40 -5.41
C PRO A 69 -7.67 -15.08 -6.47
N TYR A 70 -7.14 -16.10 -7.13
CA TYR A 70 -6.15 -15.92 -8.20
C TYR A 70 -6.64 -14.99 -9.32
N SER A 71 -7.92 -15.07 -9.68
CA SER A 71 -8.53 -14.18 -10.67
C SER A 71 -8.52 -12.71 -10.24
N THR A 72 -8.66 -12.44 -8.94
CA THR A 72 -8.59 -11.09 -8.38
C THR A 72 -7.16 -10.58 -8.44
N LEU A 73 -6.17 -11.40 -8.05
CA LEU A 73 -4.76 -11.04 -8.19
C LEU A 73 -4.40 -10.79 -9.65
N ALA A 74 -4.82 -11.66 -10.58
CA ALA A 74 -4.58 -11.47 -12.02
C ALA A 74 -5.10 -10.10 -12.48
N ARG A 75 -6.35 -9.76 -12.15
CA ARG A 75 -6.94 -8.44 -12.44
C ARG A 75 -6.15 -7.29 -11.82
N HIS A 76 -5.67 -7.42 -10.57
CA HIS A 76 -4.82 -6.40 -9.96
C HIS A 76 -3.52 -6.23 -10.75
N THR A 77 -2.85 -7.32 -11.12
CA THR A 77 -1.60 -7.26 -11.88
C THR A 77 -1.78 -6.75 -13.31
N ASP A 78 -2.95 -6.99 -13.91
CA ASP A 78 -3.33 -6.41 -15.20
C ASP A 78 -3.51 -4.90 -15.07
N LEU A 79 -4.30 -4.44 -14.09
CA LEU A 79 -4.51 -3.02 -13.81
C LEU A 79 -3.20 -2.30 -13.50
N LEU A 80 -2.36 -2.87 -12.62
CA LEU A 80 -1.07 -2.29 -12.24
C LEU A 80 -0.06 -2.31 -13.40
N GLY A 81 -0.24 -3.20 -14.37
CA GLY A 81 0.64 -3.38 -15.51
C GLY A 81 0.24 -2.54 -16.72
N ALA A 82 0.24 -3.17 -17.90
CA ALA A 82 -0.15 -2.55 -19.16
C ALA A 82 -1.68 -2.47 -19.37
N GLY A 83 -2.47 -3.16 -18.53
CA GLY A 83 -3.92 -3.30 -18.70
C GLY A 83 -4.31 -4.52 -19.55
N VAL A 84 -5.62 -4.68 -19.77
CA VAL A 84 -6.22 -5.79 -20.54
C VAL A 84 -7.32 -5.25 -21.45
N GLY A 85 -7.36 -5.76 -22.69
CA GLY A 85 -8.52 -5.64 -23.58
C GLY A 85 -8.95 -4.20 -23.88
N GLY A 86 -8.00 -3.32 -24.23
CA GLY A 86 -8.27 -1.93 -24.59
C GLY A 86 -8.44 -0.97 -23.40
N ARG A 87 -8.31 -1.45 -22.17
CA ARG A 87 -8.16 -0.57 -20.99
C ARG A 87 -6.68 -0.41 -20.67
N GLU A 88 -6.23 0.84 -20.60
CA GLU A 88 -4.87 1.15 -20.17
C GLU A 88 -4.67 0.78 -18.69
N GLY A 89 -3.55 0.12 -18.40
CA GLY A 89 -3.08 -0.08 -17.04
C GLY A 89 -2.27 1.10 -16.52
N LEU A 90 -1.82 0.99 -15.28
CA LEU A 90 -1.11 2.06 -14.57
C LEU A 90 0.40 2.11 -14.85
N GLY A 91 0.95 1.09 -15.52
CA GLY A 91 2.38 1.01 -15.85
C GLY A 91 3.31 0.90 -14.64
N LEU A 92 2.79 0.50 -13.48
CA LEU A 92 3.54 0.35 -12.22
C LEU A 92 4.23 -1.02 -12.13
N LEU A 93 3.72 -2.01 -12.84
CA LEU A 93 4.29 -3.35 -12.98
C LEU A 93 4.58 -3.67 -14.45
N LYS A 94 5.53 -4.57 -14.68
CA LYS A 94 5.83 -5.16 -15.99
C LYS A 94 5.79 -6.67 -15.86
N LYS A 95 5.14 -7.33 -16.81
CA LYS A 95 5.21 -8.78 -16.96
C LYS A 95 6.47 -9.10 -17.77
N LYS A 96 7.40 -9.84 -17.17
CA LYS A 96 8.57 -10.39 -17.87
C LYS A 96 8.21 -11.78 -18.39
N GLY A 97 8.51 -12.00 -19.67
CA GLY A 97 8.11 -13.21 -20.37
C GLY A 97 8.65 -14.49 -19.73
N GLY A 98 7.82 -15.52 -19.74
CA GLY A 98 8.20 -16.92 -19.73
C GLY A 98 7.44 -17.64 -20.86
N GLN A 99 7.83 -18.87 -21.18
CA GLN A 99 7.12 -19.64 -22.20
C GLN A 99 5.67 -19.92 -21.77
N GLY A 100 4.71 -19.47 -22.59
CA GLY A 100 3.28 -19.75 -22.39
C GLY A 100 2.61 -18.87 -21.33
N ARG A 101 1.86 -19.49 -20.39
CA ARG A 101 1.09 -18.80 -19.34
C ARG A 101 1.91 -18.42 -18.11
N VAL A 102 3.20 -18.76 -18.09
CA VAL A 102 4.10 -18.48 -16.98
C VAL A 102 4.83 -17.18 -17.29
N TYR A 103 4.60 -16.16 -16.48
CA TYR A 103 5.31 -14.88 -16.55
C TYR A 103 5.74 -14.47 -15.15
N SER A 104 6.89 -13.80 -15.05
CA SER A 104 7.32 -13.14 -13.83
C SER A 104 6.82 -11.69 -13.83
N ILE A 105 6.79 -11.08 -12.65
CA ILE A 105 6.36 -9.70 -12.47
C ILE A 105 7.52 -8.91 -11.89
N GLU A 106 7.73 -7.73 -12.45
CA GLU A 106 8.76 -6.79 -12.03
C GLU A 106 8.13 -5.42 -11.79
N ILE A 107 8.52 -4.74 -10.73
CA ILE A 107 8.15 -3.35 -10.51
C ILE A 107 8.87 -2.42 -11.49
N THR A 108 8.14 -1.51 -12.12
CA THR A 108 8.74 -0.54 -13.04
C THR A 108 9.40 0.61 -12.27
N PRO A 109 10.27 1.42 -12.91
CA PRO A 109 10.76 2.67 -12.31
C PRO A 109 9.62 3.61 -11.89
N ALA A 110 8.54 3.68 -12.69
CA ALA A 110 7.36 4.45 -12.35
C ALA A 110 6.66 3.91 -11.09
N GLY A 111 6.56 2.58 -10.96
CA GLY A 111 6.06 1.90 -9.77
C GLY A 111 6.89 2.22 -8.52
N MET A 112 8.22 2.15 -8.62
CA MET A 112 9.10 2.49 -7.50
C MET A 112 8.99 3.96 -7.10
N HIS A 113 8.95 4.87 -8.07
CA HIS A 113 8.78 6.29 -7.81
C HIS A 113 7.43 6.57 -7.11
N PHE A 114 6.35 5.94 -7.58
CA PHE A 114 5.04 6.03 -6.93
C PHE A 114 5.07 5.53 -5.47
N LEU A 115 5.67 4.36 -5.21
CA LEU A 115 5.80 3.85 -3.85
C LEU A 115 6.63 4.78 -2.95
N SER A 116 7.65 5.45 -3.50
CA SER A 116 8.44 6.42 -2.73
C SER A 116 7.61 7.63 -2.29
N GLN A 117 6.68 8.10 -3.12
CA GLN A 117 5.76 9.19 -2.77
C GLN A 117 4.79 8.77 -1.67
N ILE A 118 4.22 7.57 -1.78
CA ILE A 118 3.38 7.00 -0.71
C ILE A 118 4.17 6.92 0.60
N TYR A 119 5.41 6.44 0.54
CA TYR A 119 6.26 6.34 1.72
C TYR A 119 6.55 7.71 2.36
N VAL A 120 6.73 8.77 1.56
CA VAL A 120 6.85 10.14 2.05
C VAL A 120 5.53 10.62 2.69
N ALA A 121 4.38 10.34 2.07
CA ALA A 121 3.06 10.69 2.61
C ALA A 121 2.76 10.00 3.95
N LEU A 122 3.29 8.79 4.16
CA LEU A 122 3.20 8.04 5.41
C LEU A 122 4.10 8.60 6.53
N ARG A 123 5.05 9.51 6.24
CA ARG A 123 5.88 10.09 7.28
C ARG A 123 5.08 11.12 8.09
N PRO A 124 5.18 11.11 9.43
CA PRO A 124 4.66 12.20 10.25
C PRO A 124 5.31 13.51 9.78
N SER A 125 4.49 14.52 9.56
CA SER A 125 4.99 15.83 9.17
C SER A 125 5.80 16.38 10.36
N GLN A 126 6.98 16.98 10.18
CA GLN A 126 7.75 17.54 11.32
C GLN A 126 6.94 18.55 12.16
N LYS A 127 5.94 19.20 11.54
CA LYS A 127 4.97 20.07 12.22
C LYS A 127 4.03 19.34 13.20
N GLU A 128 3.75 18.05 12.98
CA GLU A 128 2.89 17.23 13.85
C GLU A 128 3.60 16.84 15.15
N ASN A 129 4.91 16.56 15.08
CA ASN A 129 5.73 16.25 16.28
C ASN A 129 5.87 17.44 17.24
N LEU A 130 5.81 18.67 16.74
CA LEU A 130 5.88 19.88 17.57
C LEU A 130 4.58 20.14 18.34
N LEU A 131 3.43 19.66 17.85
CA LEU A 131 2.13 19.85 18.50
C LEU A 131 1.85 18.81 19.59
N THR A 132 2.46 17.63 19.53
CA THR A 132 2.39 16.62 20.60
C THR A 132 3.32 16.92 21.77
N PHE A 133 4.44 17.61 21.54
CA PHE A 133 5.37 18.00 22.61
C PHE A 133 4.85 19.13 23.51
N ASN A 134 3.96 19.99 23.00
CA ASN A 134 3.42 21.13 23.77
C ASN A 134 2.17 20.79 24.60
N SER A 135 1.58 19.60 24.43
CA SER A 135 0.43 19.16 25.23
C SER A 135 0.81 18.49 26.56
N ASP A 136 2.08 18.13 26.77
CA ASP A 136 2.54 17.37 27.94
C ASP A 136 3.18 18.22 29.05
N THR A 137 3.29 19.54 28.91
CA THR A 137 3.91 20.43 29.92
C THR A 137 2.91 21.25 30.76
N GLY A 138 1.61 21.02 30.59
CA GLY A 138 0.56 21.79 31.27
C GLY A 138 -0.03 21.13 32.51
N SER A 139 0.77 20.86 33.56
CA SER A 139 0.28 20.58 34.92
C SER A 139 1.40 20.80 35.94
N ILE A 140 1.67 22.06 36.30
CA ILE A 140 2.38 22.38 37.55
C ILE A 140 1.31 22.31 38.66
N PRO A 141 1.37 21.37 39.62
CA PRO A 141 0.54 21.48 40.79
C PRO A 141 1.12 22.58 41.70
N ASP A 142 0.34 23.65 41.86
CA ASP A 142 0.45 24.54 43.02
C ASP A 142 0.16 23.72 44.29
N LYS A 143 1.21 23.47 45.09
CA LYS A 143 1.28 23.66 46.56
C LYS A 143 2.52 23.01 47.15
#